data_AF-A0A7S9C4I5-F1
#
_entry.id   AF-A0A7S9C4I5-F1
#
_cell.length_a   1.000
_cell.length_b   1.000
_cell.length_c   1.000
_cell.angle_alpha   90.00
_cell.angle_beta   90.00
_cell.angle_gamma   90.00
#
_symmetry.space_group_name_H-M   'P 1'
#
loop_
_entity.id
_entity.type
_entity.pdbx_description
1 polymer ?
#
loop_
_entity_poly.entity_id
_entity_poly.type
_entity_poly.pdbx_seq_one_letter_code
_entity_poly.pdbx_strand_id
1 'polypeptide(L)'
;MYSSTRADRMLRICGGALLAASCFAAHANEPSATSTSCSIVAFVDETDPAGLNVRAAPSAKARVLGTLPPVWVDKDSGSRVRIRVEVMEGSNGWFRIRNARDDEDLTGIAARPTFGGEGWVSGRKLVVKSQARQGHADPAEDSAVLLRLNEQQIFDGSLMVRASSLVACHGRWAQLEFSDRRLPEPDLKALDLAPAARAGLPRGRFRLWVDKICGSQETSCDGL
;
A
#
# COMPACT_ATOMS: atom_id res chain seq x y z
N MET A 1 23.94 -72.96 -44.01
CA MET A 1 25.25 -73.58 -44.28
C MET A 1 26.34 -72.54 -44.12
N TYR A 2 27.35 -72.86 -43.29
CA TYR A 2 28.71 -72.29 -43.14
C TYR A 2 28.88 -70.77 -42.89
N SER A 3 29.26 -70.35 -41.66
CA SER A 3 30.63 -70.22 -41.09
C SER A 3 31.36 -68.95 -41.55
N SER A 4 31.48 -67.91 -40.71
CA SER A 4 32.59 -67.67 -39.76
C SER A 4 33.88 -67.13 -40.40
N THR A 5 34.25 -65.86 -40.14
CA THR A 5 35.55 -65.52 -39.50
C THR A 5 35.66 -64.04 -39.11
N ARG A 6 36.46 -63.82 -38.06
CA ARG A 6 36.73 -62.61 -37.28
C ARG A 6 37.80 -61.70 -37.90
N ALA A 7 37.77 -60.44 -37.45
CA ALA A 7 38.88 -59.50 -37.18
C ALA A 7 39.77 -59.09 -38.38
N ASP A 8 40.20 -57.84 -38.56
CA ASP A 8 40.87 -57.01 -37.56
C ASP A 8 40.87 -55.51 -37.91
N ARG A 9 41.19 -54.73 -36.88
CA ARG A 9 41.30 -53.25 -36.75
C ARG A 9 41.89 -52.49 -37.95
N MET A 10 41.36 -51.29 -38.23
CA MET A 10 42.11 -50.06 -37.92
C MET A 10 41.22 -48.80 -37.85
N LEU A 11 41.50 -48.09 -36.77
CA LEU A 11 40.91 -46.90 -36.19
C LEU A 11 41.10 -45.65 -37.08
N ARG A 12 40.03 -44.89 -37.34
CA ARG A 12 40.12 -43.44 -37.55
C ARG A 12 39.02 -42.73 -36.78
N ILE A 13 39.45 -42.17 -35.66
CA ILE A 13 38.73 -41.23 -34.81
C ILE A 13 38.49 -39.96 -35.63
N CYS A 14 37.23 -39.66 -35.95
CA CYS A 14 36.82 -38.30 -36.29
C CYS A 14 36.08 -37.73 -35.08
N GLY A 15 36.75 -36.87 -34.34
CA GLY A 15 36.16 -36.10 -33.26
C GLY A 15 35.10 -35.16 -33.81
N GLY A 16 33.85 -35.40 -33.44
CA GLY A 16 32.76 -34.44 -33.56
C GLY A 16 32.41 -33.95 -32.16
N ALA A 17 32.87 -32.76 -31.81
CA ALA A 17 32.45 -32.07 -30.61
C ALA A 17 30.99 -31.60 -30.79
N LEU A 18 30.05 -32.27 -30.11
CA LEU A 18 28.67 -31.81 -29.96
C LEU A 18 28.65 -30.67 -28.95
N LEU A 19 28.57 -29.43 -29.46
CA LEU A 19 28.26 -28.24 -28.67
C LEU A 19 26.82 -28.34 -28.14
N ALA A 20 26.69 -28.65 -26.85
CA ALA A 20 25.42 -28.52 -26.13
C ALA A 20 25.10 -27.01 -25.99
N ALA A 21 24.13 -26.53 -26.77
CA ALA A 21 23.60 -25.19 -26.64
C ALA A 21 22.69 -25.13 -25.40
N SER A 22 23.23 -24.72 -24.27
CA SER A 22 22.46 -24.38 -23.07
C SER A 22 21.69 -23.09 -23.32
N CYS A 23 20.37 -23.18 -23.54
CA CYS A 23 19.48 -22.03 -23.44
C CYS A 23 19.43 -21.58 -21.97
N PHE A 24 20.30 -20.67 -21.58
CA PHE A 24 20.11 -19.91 -20.36
C PHE A 24 18.91 -18.99 -20.57
N ALA A 25 17.75 -19.40 -20.06
CA ALA A 25 16.64 -18.50 -19.84
C ALA A 25 17.12 -17.43 -18.84
N ALA A 26 17.44 -16.25 -19.35
CA ALA A 26 17.65 -15.07 -18.53
C ALA A 26 16.37 -14.83 -17.75
N HIS A 27 16.38 -15.15 -16.45
CA HIS A 27 15.37 -14.64 -15.55
C HIS A 27 15.54 -13.13 -15.56
N ALA A 28 14.63 -12.43 -16.21
CA ALA A 28 14.50 -11.00 -16.03
C ALA A 28 14.25 -10.78 -14.54
N ASN A 29 15.29 -10.37 -13.81
CA ASN A 29 15.10 -9.75 -12.51
C ASN A 29 14.24 -8.51 -12.79
N GLU A 30 12.95 -8.60 -12.49
CA GLU A 30 12.14 -7.40 -12.32
C GLU A 30 12.91 -6.49 -11.36
N PRO A 31 13.09 -5.19 -11.67
CA PRO A 31 13.79 -4.29 -10.77
C PRO A 31 13.14 -4.40 -9.40
N SER A 32 13.92 -4.86 -8.42
CA SER A 32 13.50 -4.94 -7.03
C SER A 32 12.95 -3.57 -6.67
N ALA A 33 11.64 -3.48 -6.52
CA ALA A 33 10.99 -2.24 -6.17
C ALA A 33 11.62 -1.73 -4.88
N THR A 34 12.37 -0.62 -4.95
CA THR A 34 13.04 -0.05 -3.79
C THR A 34 11.98 0.21 -2.74
N SER A 35 12.07 -0.54 -1.65
CA SER A 35 11.16 -0.36 -0.55
C SER A 35 11.61 0.79 0.33
N THR A 36 10.65 1.48 0.93
CA THR A 36 10.88 2.64 1.79
C THR A 36 10.34 2.36 3.17
N SER A 37 11.20 2.44 4.19
CA SER A 37 10.80 2.25 5.58
C SER A 37 9.94 3.42 6.07
N CYS A 38 8.94 3.10 6.88
CA CYS A 38 8.11 4.07 7.56
C CYS A 38 7.60 3.53 8.90
N SER A 39 7.06 4.42 9.72
CA SER A 39 6.50 4.10 11.03
C SER A 39 5.24 4.94 11.21
N ILE A 40 4.17 4.54 10.53
CA ILE A 40 2.87 5.23 10.54
C ILE A 40 1.74 4.26 10.87
N VAL A 41 0.62 4.80 11.35
CA VAL A 41 -0.62 4.04 11.51
C VAL A 41 -1.54 4.32 10.32
N ALA A 42 -2.23 3.28 9.86
CA ALA A 42 -3.25 3.39 8.84
C ALA A 42 -4.50 2.59 9.23
N PHE A 43 -5.60 2.84 8.52
CA PHE A 43 -6.88 2.21 8.73
C PHE A 43 -7.38 1.56 7.44
N VAL A 44 -7.90 0.34 7.54
CA VAL A 44 -8.43 -0.41 6.40
C VAL A 44 -9.74 0.21 5.94
N ASP A 45 -9.81 0.63 4.68
CA ASP A 45 -11.04 1.10 4.01
C ASP A 45 -11.44 0.09 2.92
N GLU A 46 -11.80 -1.11 3.36
CA GLU A 46 -12.29 -2.20 2.53
C GLU A 46 -13.82 -2.31 2.60
N THR A 47 -14.47 -2.51 1.46
CA THR A 47 -15.93 -2.63 1.33
C THR A 47 -16.35 -3.99 0.80
N ASP A 48 -15.41 -4.79 0.28
CA ASP A 48 -15.67 -6.17 -0.12
C ASP A 48 -16.00 -7.01 1.12
N PRO A 49 -17.17 -7.69 1.18
CA PRO A 49 -17.53 -8.56 2.29
C PRO A 49 -16.53 -9.68 2.58
N ALA A 50 -15.73 -10.10 1.60
CA ALA A 50 -14.67 -11.09 1.79
C ALA A 50 -13.44 -10.54 2.56
N GLY A 51 -13.38 -9.21 2.75
CA GLY A 51 -12.29 -8.53 3.43
C GLY A 51 -11.06 -8.28 2.56
N LEU A 52 -10.06 -7.68 3.19
CA LEU A 52 -8.82 -7.28 2.53
C LEU A 52 -7.79 -8.40 2.63
N ASN A 53 -7.33 -8.91 1.49
CA ASN A 53 -6.25 -9.90 1.45
C ASN A 53 -4.93 -9.31 1.97
N VAL A 54 -4.31 -10.01 2.91
CA VAL A 54 -2.91 -9.82 3.34
C VAL A 54 -2.05 -10.80 2.57
N ARG A 55 -0.97 -10.34 1.93
CA ARG A 55 -0.18 -11.13 0.97
C ARG A 55 1.28 -11.29 1.38
N ALA A 56 1.92 -12.34 0.86
CA ALA A 56 3.32 -12.64 1.17
C ALA A 56 4.34 -11.67 0.54
N ALA A 57 3.95 -10.93 -0.50
CA ALA A 57 4.81 -10.00 -1.24
C ALA A 57 3.97 -8.81 -1.75
N PRO A 58 4.58 -7.67 -2.15
CA PRO A 58 3.89 -6.47 -2.64
C PRO A 58 3.32 -6.67 -4.07
N SER A 59 2.40 -7.62 -4.21
CA SER A 59 1.83 -7.99 -5.51
C SER A 59 0.48 -8.66 -5.36
N ALA A 60 -0.44 -8.35 -6.28
CA ALA A 60 -1.76 -8.99 -6.34
C ALA A 60 -1.68 -10.48 -6.69
N LYS A 61 -0.56 -10.93 -7.27
CA LYS A 61 -0.32 -12.34 -7.62
C LYS A 61 0.32 -13.13 -6.48
N ALA A 62 0.79 -12.46 -5.43
CA ALA A 62 1.43 -13.14 -4.30
C ALA A 62 0.42 -13.95 -3.49
N ARG A 63 0.89 -15.03 -2.87
CA ARG A 63 0.09 -15.90 -1.98
C ARG A 63 -0.61 -15.06 -0.90
N VAL A 64 -1.90 -15.33 -0.70
CA VAL A 64 -2.68 -14.77 0.42
C VAL A 64 -2.29 -15.48 1.71
N LEU A 65 -1.92 -14.72 2.73
CA LEU A 65 -1.56 -15.20 4.08
C LEU A 65 -2.76 -15.19 5.04
N GLY A 66 -3.70 -14.28 4.81
CA GLY A 66 -4.91 -14.10 5.61
C GLY A 66 -5.74 -12.94 5.09
N THR A 67 -6.77 -12.55 5.84
CA THR A 67 -7.64 -11.42 5.51
C THR A 67 -7.85 -10.50 6.70
N LEU A 68 -8.16 -9.24 6.41
CA LEU A 68 -8.65 -8.26 7.39
C LEU A 68 -10.13 -7.98 7.13
N PRO A 69 -10.97 -7.91 8.17
CA PRO A 69 -12.38 -7.56 8.03
C PRO A 69 -12.61 -6.24 7.25
N PRO A 70 -13.71 -6.14 6.48
CA PRO A 70 -14.09 -4.89 5.84
C PRO A 70 -14.52 -3.84 6.87
N VAL A 71 -14.70 -2.60 6.42
CA VAL A 71 -15.30 -1.55 7.25
C VAL A 71 -16.70 -1.99 7.68
N TRP A 72 -16.92 -1.96 8.99
CA TRP A 72 -18.25 -2.11 9.56
C TRP A 72 -18.82 -0.72 9.84
N VAL A 73 -20.12 -0.55 9.60
CA VAL A 73 -20.85 0.67 9.96
C VAL A 73 -21.76 0.31 11.11
N ASP A 74 -21.50 0.93 12.26
CA ASP A 74 -22.38 0.81 13.41
C ASP A 74 -23.74 1.41 13.09
N LYS A 75 -24.81 0.67 13.38
CA LYS A 75 -26.17 1.06 12.95
C LYS A 75 -26.73 2.20 13.79
N ASP A 76 -26.30 2.29 15.05
CA ASP A 76 -26.86 3.24 16.01
C ASP A 76 -26.17 4.61 15.89
N SER A 77 -24.84 4.61 15.81
CA SER A 77 -24.03 5.84 15.69
C SER A 77 -23.72 6.25 14.25
N GLY A 78 -23.83 5.34 13.28
CA GLY A 78 -23.34 5.54 11.92
C GLY A 78 -21.81 5.53 11.80
N SER A 79 -21.09 5.18 12.88
CA SER A 79 -19.63 5.19 12.95
C SER A 79 -19.03 4.13 12.04
N ARG A 80 -17.94 4.48 11.35
CA ARG A 80 -17.19 3.56 10.48
C ARG A 80 -16.03 2.95 11.25
N VAL A 81 -16.18 1.69 11.62
CA VAL A 81 -15.20 0.92 12.39
C VAL A 81 -14.26 0.22 11.42
N ARG A 82 -12.98 0.60 11.46
CA ARG A 82 -11.94 0.06 10.60
C ARG A 82 -10.94 -0.76 11.39
N ILE A 83 -10.27 -1.67 10.69
CA ILE A 83 -9.09 -2.33 11.22
C ILE A 83 -7.93 -1.35 11.20
N ARG A 84 -7.32 -1.14 12.36
CA ARG A 84 -6.08 -0.36 12.52
C ARG A 84 -4.89 -1.25 12.24
N VAL A 85 -3.89 -0.72 11.54
CA VAL A 85 -2.63 -1.41 11.22
C VAL A 85 -1.43 -0.49 11.44
N GLU A 86 -0.29 -1.07 11.80
CA GLU A 86 0.99 -0.38 11.75
C GLU A 86 1.64 -0.65 10.39
N VAL A 87 2.08 0.41 9.70
CA VAL A 87 2.76 0.33 8.41
C VAL A 87 4.26 0.51 8.62
N MET A 88 5.03 -0.48 8.20
CA MET A 88 6.46 -0.56 8.42
C MET A 88 7.28 -0.21 7.17
N GLU A 89 6.70 -0.44 6.00
CA GLU A 89 7.40 -0.39 4.72
C GLU A 89 6.41 -0.17 3.57
N GLY A 90 6.79 0.64 2.59
CA GLY A 90 6.07 0.84 1.34
C GLY A 90 6.88 0.39 0.13
N SER A 91 6.22 -0.24 -0.84
CA SER A 91 6.83 -0.65 -2.11
C SER A 91 5.77 -0.63 -3.23
N ASN A 92 5.92 0.26 -4.22
CA ASN A 92 5.03 0.36 -5.38
C ASN A 92 3.52 0.34 -5.05
N GLY A 93 3.09 1.13 -4.04
CA GLY A 93 1.69 1.21 -3.62
C GLY A 93 1.19 0.01 -2.81
N TRP A 94 2.09 -0.90 -2.42
CA TRP A 94 1.86 -1.93 -1.42
C TRP A 94 2.55 -1.57 -0.12
N PHE A 95 1.97 -2.00 1.00
CA PHE A 95 2.43 -1.66 2.32
C PHE A 95 2.53 -2.90 3.19
N ARG A 96 3.71 -3.10 3.79
CA ARG A 96 3.91 -4.14 4.78
C ARG A 96 3.34 -3.67 6.10
N ILE A 97 2.40 -4.45 6.62
CA ILE A 97 1.67 -4.15 7.85
C ILE A 97 1.95 -5.18 8.93
N ARG A 98 1.67 -4.78 10.17
CA ARG A 98 1.62 -5.65 11.34
C ARG A 98 0.58 -5.14 12.35
N ASN A 99 0.39 -5.89 13.44
CA ASN A 99 -0.44 -5.50 14.59
C ASN A 99 -1.85 -5.05 14.19
N ALA A 100 -2.45 -5.78 13.23
CA ALA A 100 -3.82 -5.53 12.81
C ALA A 100 -4.77 -5.75 13.99
N ARG A 101 -5.61 -4.77 14.27
CA ARG A 101 -6.58 -4.85 15.38
C ARG A 101 -7.86 -4.10 15.06
N ASP A 102 -8.96 -4.62 15.56
CA ASP A 102 -10.22 -3.89 15.59
C ASP A 102 -10.21 -2.88 16.75
N ASP A 103 -11.18 -1.97 16.75
CA ASP A 103 -11.27 -0.88 17.73
C ASP A 103 -12.45 -1.12 18.66
N GLU A 104 -12.24 -1.94 19.70
CA GLU A 104 -13.27 -2.26 20.70
C GLU A 104 -13.70 -1.00 21.45
N ASP A 105 -12.75 -0.12 21.79
CA ASP A 105 -12.99 1.13 22.53
C ASP A 105 -13.99 2.04 21.81
N LEU A 106 -13.97 2.06 20.47
CA LEU A 106 -14.88 2.86 19.66
C LEU A 106 -16.34 2.37 19.74
N THR A 107 -16.57 1.09 20.04
CA THR A 107 -17.88 0.44 19.82
C THR A 107 -18.45 -0.25 21.05
N GLY A 108 -17.61 -0.58 22.04
CA GLY A 108 -17.98 -1.42 23.19
C GLY A 108 -18.27 -2.87 22.83
N ILE A 109 -17.97 -3.31 21.60
CA ILE A 109 -18.20 -4.67 21.10
C ILE A 109 -16.86 -5.40 20.97
N ALA A 110 -16.88 -6.71 21.19
CA ALA A 110 -15.72 -7.58 21.00
C ALA A 110 -15.10 -7.46 19.59
N ALA A 111 -13.78 -7.41 19.52
CA ALA A 111 -13.03 -7.27 18.29
C ALA A 111 -13.30 -8.41 17.32
N ARG A 112 -13.45 -8.05 16.05
CA ARG A 112 -13.52 -9.06 14.99
C ARG A 112 -12.16 -9.74 14.83
N PRO A 113 -12.13 -11.03 14.46
CA PRO A 113 -10.87 -11.72 14.16
C PRO A 113 -10.09 -11.01 13.04
N THR A 114 -8.79 -10.86 13.25
CA THR A 114 -7.86 -10.26 12.28
C THR A 114 -6.66 -11.19 12.05
N PHE A 115 -5.99 -11.02 10.90
CA PHE A 115 -4.70 -11.67 10.67
C PHE A 115 -3.63 -11.08 11.61
N GLY A 116 -3.10 -11.90 12.52
CA GLY A 116 -2.14 -11.46 13.54
C GLY A 116 -0.67 -11.40 13.09
N GLY A 117 -0.35 -11.83 11.86
CA GLY A 117 1.02 -11.83 11.35
C GLY A 117 1.40 -10.54 10.59
N GLU A 118 2.57 -10.57 9.96
CA GLU A 118 2.99 -9.53 9.02
C GLU A 118 2.66 -9.91 7.57
N GLY A 119 2.39 -8.90 6.75
CA GLY A 119 2.24 -9.10 5.31
C GLY A 119 1.91 -7.83 4.55
N TRP A 120 1.68 -7.97 3.25
CA TRP A 120 1.50 -6.85 2.32
C TRP A 120 0.04 -6.63 1.97
N VAL A 121 -0.41 -5.39 2.02
CA VAL A 121 -1.74 -4.95 1.57
C VAL A 121 -1.61 -3.82 0.55
N SER A 122 -2.65 -3.63 -0.27
CA SER A 122 -2.67 -2.51 -1.22
C SER A 122 -3.00 -1.20 -0.50
N GLY A 123 -2.20 -0.15 -0.73
CA GLY A 123 -2.45 1.20 -0.18
C GLY A 123 -3.75 1.84 -0.64
N ARG A 124 -4.31 1.38 -1.77
CA ARG A 124 -5.65 1.77 -2.24
C ARG A 124 -6.77 1.42 -1.25
N LYS A 125 -6.49 0.52 -0.30
CA LYS A 125 -7.40 0.07 0.76
C LYS A 125 -6.97 0.57 2.13
N LEU A 126 -6.03 1.51 2.18
CA LEU A 126 -5.56 2.16 3.40
C LEU A 126 -5.86 3.64 3.35
N VAL A 127 -6.44 4.15 4.43
CA VAL A 127 -6.59 5.58 4.70
C VAL A 127 -5.78 5.95 5.93
N VAL A 128 -5.38 7.21 6.01
CA VAL A 128 -4.60 7.74 7.11
C VAL A 128 -5.33 8.97 7.66
N LYS A 129 -5.33 9.11 8.98
CA LYS A 129 -5.78 10.31 9.67
C LYS A 129 -4.56 11.12 10.09
N SER A 130 -4.63 12.44 9.98
CA SER A 130 -3.52 13.34 10.31
C SER A 130 -4.04 14.61 10.98
N GLN A 131 -3.32 15.07 12.01
CA GLN A 131 -3.54 16.37 12.65
C GLN A 131 -2.73 17.50 11.99
N ALA A 132 -2.09 17.23 10.84
CA ALA A 132 -1.44 18.27 10.07
C ALA A 132 -2.46 19.31 9.62
N ARG A 133 -1.97 20.53 9.41
CA ARG A 133 -2.75 21.64 8.84
C ARG A 133 -2.31 21.97 7.41
N GLN A 134 -1.26 21.30 6.95
CA GLN A 134 -0.58 21.55 5.69
C GLN A 134 -0.22 20.21 5.03
N GLY A 135 -0.29 20.18 3.70
CA GLY A 135 0.22 19.10 2.88
C GLY A 135 1.43 19.57 2.07
N HIS A 136 2.48 18.77 2.00
CA HIS A 136 3.79 19.15 1.47
C HIS A 136 4.13 18.43 0.15
N ALA A 137 5.06 18.99 -0.61
CA ALA A 137 5.59 18.42 -1.84
C ALA A 137 6.47 17.19 -1.62
N ASP A 138 7.23 17.18 -0.52
CA ASP A 138 8.19 16.16 -0.12
C ASP A 138 8.03 15.81 1.38
N PRO A 139 8.51 14.64 1.84
CA PRO A 139 8.43 14.23 3.24
C PRO A 139 9.49 14.93 4.12
N ALA A 140 9.48 16.26 4.10
CA ALA A 140 10.42 17.12 4.82
C ALA A 140 9.69 18.36 5.36
N GLU A 141 10.10 18.84 6.54
CA GLU A 141 9.42 19.97 7.21
C GLU A 141 9.58 21.29 6.44
N ASP A 142 10.71 21.49 5.77
CA ASP A 142 11.03 22.66 4.96
C ASP A 142 10.53 22.55 3.50
N SER A 143 9.88 21.44 3.15
CA SER A 143 9.27 21.25 1.84
C SER A 143 8.19 22.29 1.56
N ALA A 144 8.10 22.71 0.29
CA ALA A 144 7.03 23.54 -0.20
C ALA A 144 5.64 23.00 0.21
N VAL A 145 4.79 23.90 0.69
CA VAL A 145 3.40 23.61 1.06
C VAL A 145 2.53 23.65 -0.19
N LEU A 146 1.84 22.55 -0.44
CA LEU A 146 0.97 22.34 -1.59
C LEU A 146 -0.52 22.42 -1.25
N LEU A 147 -0.89 22.24 0.01
CA LEU A 147 -2.24 22.45 0.52
C LEU A 147 -2.19 23.10 1.89
N ARG A 148 -2.98 24.16 2.11
CA ARG A 148 -3.26 24.70 3.45
C ARG A 148 -4.73 24.51 3.80
N LEU A 149 -5.01 23.97 4.98
CA LEU A 149 -6.36 23.81 5.49
C LEU A 149 -6.75 25.01 6.36
N ASN A 150 -7.92 25.61 6.08
CA ASN A 150 -8.49 26.67 6.91
C ASN A 150 -9.09 26.10 8.21
N GLU A 151 -9.43 26.96 9.18
CA GLU A 151 -9.95 26.60 10.51
C GLU A 151 -11.06 25.53 10.51
N GLN A 152 -11.89 25.46 9.46
CA GLN A 152 -13.01 24.54 9.33
C GLN A 152 -12.63 23.18 8.72
N GLN A 153 -11.43 23.06 8.15
CA GLN A 153 -10.93 21.87 7.46
C GLN A 153 -9.86 21.16 8.30
N ILE A 154 -9.87 19.83 8.26
CA ILE A 154 -8.91 18.97 8.97
C ILE A 154 -8.66 17.69 8.15
N PHE A 155 -7.42 17.15 8.18
CA PHE A 155 -7.08 15.94 7.41
C PHE A 155 -7.66 14.65 8.02
N ASP A 156 -7.88 14.62 9.32
CA ASP A 156 -8.53 13.52 10.05
C ASP A 156 -10.07 13.53 9.93
N GLY A 157 -10.63 14.58 9.31
CA GLY A 157 -12.05 14.73 9.04
C GLY A 157 -12.57 13.67 8.08
N SER A 158 -13.80 13.22 8.30
CA SER A 158 -14.43 12.11 7.57
C SER A 158 -14.39 12.29 6.04
N LEU A 159 -14.52 13.53 5.56
CA LEU A 159 -14.45 13.86 4.14
C LEU A 159 -13.04 13.62 3.56
N MET A 160 -12.01 14.20 4.18
CA MET A 160 -10.62 14.09 3.71
C MET A 160 -10.10 12.65 3.78
N VAL A 161 -10.42 11.95 4.88
CA VAL A 161 -10.08 10.53 5.06
C VAL A 161 -10.73 9.67 3.97
N ARG A 162 -12.03 9.86 3.70
CA ARG A 162 -12.74 9.08 2.66
C ARG A 162 -12.33 9.46 1.25
N ALA A 163 -11.82 10.67 1.03
CA ALA A 163 -11.39 11.13 -0.28
C ALA A 163 -9.97 10.70 -0.65
N SER A 164 -9.20 10.16 0.31
CA SER A 164 -7.79 9.80 0.14
C SER A 164 -7.53 8.29 0.07
N SER A 165 -6.30 7.93 -0.28
CA SER A 165 -5.72 6.60 -0.11
C SER A 165 -4.20 6.73 0.02
N LEU A 166 -3.56 5.83 0.77
CA LEU A 166 -2.11 5.81 0.94
C LEU A 166 -1.41 5.35 -0.35
N VAL A 167 -0.43 6.11 -0.83
CA VAL A 167 0.31 5.78 -2.06
C VAL A 167 1.82 5.66 -1.89
N ALA A 168 2.40 6.34 -0.88
CA ALA A 168 3.78 6.15 -0.45
C ALA A 168 3.93 6.48 1.04
N CYS A 169 5.07 6.12 1.64
CA CYS A 169 5.43 6.50 3.00
C CYS A 169 6.95 6.73 3.10
N HIS A 170 7.38 7.54 4.08
CA HIS A 170 8.80 7.76 4.37
C HIS A 170 8.97 8.22 5.82
N GLY A 171 9.58 7.40 6.67
CA GLY A 171 9.69 7.71 8.11
C GLY A 171 8.30 7.94 8.74
N ARG A 172 8.07 9.14 9.29
CA ARG A 172 6.78 9.58 9.89
C ARG A 172 5.78 10.12 8.87
N TRP A 173 6.16 10.21 7.60
CA TRP A 173 5.36 10.85 6.55
C TRP A 173 4.55 9.84 5.76
N ALA A 174 3.31 10.24 5.41
CA ALA A 174 2.44 9.51 4.52
C ALA A 174 2.18 10.35 3.27
N GLN A 175 2.36 9.78 2.07
CA GLN A 175 1.88 10.40 0.84
C GLN A 175 0.47 9.90 0.56
N LEU A 176 -0.47 10.84 0.49
CA LEU A 176 -1.86 10.57 0.21
C LEU A 176 -2.22 11.02 -1.20
N GLU A 177 -2.99 10.19 -1.91
CA GLU A 177 -3.64 10.60 -3.15
C GLU A 177 -5.12 10.84 -2.91
N PHE A 178 -5.59 12.02 -3.26
CA PHE A 178 -6.98 12.42 -3.16
C PHE A 178 -7.70 12.34 -4.51
N SER A 179 -9.01 12.13 -4.46
CA SER A 179 -9.89 12.10 -5.62
C SER A 179 -10.89 13.25 -5.55
N ASP A 180 -10.86 14.15 -6.53
CA ASP A 180 -11.85 15.23 -6.66
C ASP A 180 -13.27 14.67 -6.68
N ARG A 181 -13.49 13.50 -7.32
CA ARG A 181 -14.80 12.81 -7.35
C ARG A 181 -15.34 12.39 -5.98
N ARG A 182 -14.48 12.31 -4.96
CA ARG A 182 -14.86 11.94 -3.58
C ARG A 182 -14.99 13.17 -2.67
N LEU A 183 -14.74 14.36 -3.22
CA LEU A 183 -14.92 15.64 -2.53
C LEU A 183 -16.13 16.35 -3.16
N PRO A 184 -17.12 16.81 -2.37
CA PRO A 184 -18.14 17.71 -2.89
C PRO A 184 -17.51 18.97 -3.49
N GLU A 185 -18.15 19.51 -4.53
CA GLU A 185 -17.62 20.67 -5.26
C GLU A 185 -17.36 21.90 -4.37
N PRO A 186 -18.21 22.24 -3.38
CA PRO A 186 -17.94 23.36 -2.48
C PRO A 186 -16.66 23.16 -1.66
N ASP A 187 -16.46 21.96 -1.11
CA ASP A 187 -15.27 21.62 -0.33
C ASP A 187 -14.01 21.67 -1.18
N LEU A 188 -14.08 21.12 -2.40
CA LEU A 188 -12.96 21.14 -3.34
C LEU A 188 -12.55 22.57 -3.72
N LYS A 189 -13.52 23.45 -3.99
CA LYS A 189 -13.25 24.86 -4.31
C LYS A 189 -12.71 25.65 -3.13
N ALA A 190 -13.00 25.22 -1.90
CA ALA A 190 -12.51 25.84 -0.67
C ALA A 190 -11.09 25.42 -0.27
N LEU A 191 -10.45 24.49 -0.99
CA LEU A 191 -9.07 24.09 -0.73
C LEU A 191 -8.09 25.12 -1.30
N ASP A 192 -7.17 25.62 -0.45
CA ASP A 192 -5.96 26.35 -0.91
C ASP A 192 -4.94 25.35 -1.48
N LEU A 193 -5.25 24.79 -2.65
CA LEU A 193 -4.48 23.75 -3.31
C LEU A 193 -3.59 24.35 -4.42
N ALA A 194 -2.28 24.23 -4.25
CA ALA A 194 -1.30 24.64 -5.25
C ALA A 194 -1.40 23.74 -6.51
N PRO A 195 -1.24 24.31 -7.73
CA PRO A 195 -1.25 23.53 -8.97
C PRO A 195 -0.24 22.38 -9.01
N ALA A 196 0.91 22.55 -8.36
CA ALA A 196 1.95 21.52 -8.29
C ALA A 196 1.49 20.21 -7.61
N ALA A 197 0.46 20.26 -6.74
CA ALA A 197 -0.14 19.05 -6.14
C ALA A 197 -0.76 18.10 -7.18
N ARG A 198 -1.05 18.59 -8.39
CA ARG A 198 -1.67 17.85 -9.49
C ARG A 198 -0.68 17.43 -10.56
N ALA A 199 0.57 17.88 -10.47
CA ALA A 199 1.56 17.66 -11.51
C ALA A 199 1.84 16.16 -11.71
N GLY A 200 1.80 15.70 -12.97
CA GLY A 200 2.08 14.30 -13.32
C GLY A 200 0.99 13.30 -12.92
N LEU A 201 -0.17 13.75 -12.44
CA LEU A 201 -1.26 12.86 -12.01
C LEU A 201 -2.42 12.82 -13.02
N PRO A 202 -3.21 11.73 -13.03
CA PRO A 202 -4.46 11.69 -13.77
C PRO A 202 -5.39 12.85 -13.39
N ARG A 203 -6.19 13.33 -14.36
CA ARG A 203 -7.18 14.39 -14.13
C ARG A 203 -8.09 14.04 -12.95
N GLY A 204 -8.29 15.01 -12.06
CA GLY A 204 -9.14 14.83 -10.89
C GLY A 204 -8.42 14.24 -9.67
N ARG A 205 -7.09 14.17 -9.70
CA ARG A 205 -6.24 13.70 -8.60
C ARG A 205 -5.29 14.79 -8.13
N PHE A 206 -4.91 14.71 -6.86
CA PHE A 206 -3.80 15.46 -6.29
C PHE A 206 -3.11 14.62 -5.22
N ARG A 207 -1.81 14.87 -4.98
CA ARG A 207 -1.01 14.20 -3.96
C ARG A 207 -0.33 15.20 -3.04
N LEU A 208 -0.20 14.79 -1.78
CA LEU A 208 0.40 15.56 -0.71
C LEU A 208 1.10 14.61 0.26
N TRP A 209 2.24 15.04 0.80
CA TRP A 209 2.82 14.45 1.99
C TRP A 209 2.23 15.10 3.24
N VAL A 210 1.87 14.28 4.23
CA VAL A 210 1.38 14.74 5.53
C VAL A 210 2.13 14.02 6.65
N ASP A 211 2.30 14.71 7.77
CA ASP A 211 2.87 14.20 9.01
C ASP A 211 1.80 14.22 10.13
N LYS A 212 2.21 14.12 11.41
CA LYS A 212 1.33 14.12 12.59
C LYS A 212 0.23 13.06 12.45
N ILE A 213 0.66 11.85 12.13
CA ILE A 213 -0.24 10.73 11.86
C ILE A 213 -0.91 10.27 13.15
N CYS A 214 -2.23 10.14 13.09
CA CYS A 214 -3.06 9.68 14.19
C CYS A 214 -2.85 8.18 14.46
N GLY A 215 -2.59 7.82 15.72
CA GLY A 215 -2.54 6.43 16.16
C GLY A 215 -3.91 5.79 16.49
N SER A 216 -4.99 6.59 16.56
CA SER A 216 -6.34 6.14 16.91
C SER A 216 -7.40 6.59 15.90
N GLN A 217 -8.55 5.90 15.90
CA GLN A 217 -9.70 6.26 15.06
C GLN A 217 -10.55 7.38 15.64
N GLU A 218 -10.37 7.70 16.93
CA GLU A 218 -11.08 8.76 17.64
C GLU A 218 -10.69 10.15 17.13
N THR A 219 -11.56 11.14 17.37
CA THR A 219 -11.42 12.52 16.88
C THR A 219 -10.28 13.31 17.52
N SER A 220 -9.76 12.88 18.66
CA SER A 220 -8.54 13.43 19.26
C SER A 220 -7.42 12.41 19.14
N CYS A 221 -6.37 12.77 18.42
CA CYS A 221 -5.13 12.02 18.45
C CYS A 221 -3.99 12.98 18.74
N ASP A 222 -3.19 12.69 19.74
CA ASP A 222 -1.87 13.29 19.86
C ASP A 222 -1.04 12.66 18.73
N GLY A 223 -0.94 13.36 17.60
CA GLY A 223 -0.21 12.86 16.43
C GLY A 223 1.18 12.40 16.82
N LEU A 224 1.60 11.22 16.35
CA LEU A 224 2.94 10.68 16.60
C LEU A 224 4.02 11.49 15.86
#